data_AF-A0A8B6Y0L9-F1
#
_entry.id   AF-A0A8B6Y0L9-F1
#
_cell.length_a   1.000
_cell.length_b   1.000
_cell.length_c   1.000
_cell.angle_alpha   90.00
_cell.angle_beta   90.00
_cell.angle_gamma   90.00
#
_symmetry.space_group_name_H-M   'P 1'
#
loop_
_entity.id
_entity.type
_entity.pdbx_description
1 polymer ?
#
loop_
_entity_poly.entity_id
_entity_poly.type
_entity_poly.pdbx_seq_one_letter_code
_entity_poly.pdbx_strand_id
1 'polypeptide(L)'
;MHGLFKLPVPILETSTCNVIPNSIHGRFLRQVSLYLLDEAFMIPKYALSAIDKLLQDICNNNFPFGGKVILMGGDFRQTLPVLRRGRPAEVIESCLKCSEHWQYVQRFSLTVNMRVQIEEEELSQWLLKLGSGTLPVK
;
A
#
# COMPACT_ATOMS: atom_id res chain seq x y z
N MET A 1 3.64 6.71 6.27
CA MET A 1 4.40 5.47 6.02
C MET A 1 5.92 5.67 6.15
N HIS A 2 6.59 6.46 5.29
CA HIS A 2 8.05 6.68 5.37
C HIS A 2 8.58 7.11 6.75
N GLY A 3 7.98 8.14 7.37
CA GLY A 3 8.44 8.61 8.69
C GLY A 3 8.21 7.61 9.82
N LEU A 4 7.08 6.89 9.79
CA LEU A 4 6.73 5.89 10.81
C LEU A 4 7.69 4.70 10.79
N PHE A 5 8.00 4.17 9.60
CA PHE A 5 8.86 3.00 9.46
C PHE A 5 10.33 3.35 9.19
N LYS A 6 10.67 4.64 9.11
CA LYS A 6 12.02 5.12 8.75
C LYS A 6 12.56 4.46 7.47
N LEU A 7 11.70 4.37 6.46
CA LEU A 7 12.05 3.76 5.18
C LEU A 7 13.06 4.64 4.43
N PRO A 8 14.08 4.03 3.79
CA PRO A 8 15.06 4.75 3.01
C PRO A 8 14.42 5.36 1.74
N VAL A 9 15.10 6.36 1.19
CA VAL A 9 14.76 6.95 -0.12
C VAL A 9 16.06 7.01 -0.93
N PRO A 10 16.21 6.25 -2.02
CA PRO A 10 15.20 5.38 -2.66
C PRO A 10 14.93 4.06 -1.91
N ILE A 11 13.78 3.45 -2.18
CA ILE A 11 13.45 2.09 -1.74
C ILE A 11 13.84 1.11 -2.85
N LEU A 12 14.67 0.13 -2.50
CA LEU A 12 15.17 -0.93 -3.36
C LEU A 12 14.76 -2.30 -2.79
N GLU A 13 14.96 -3.36 -3.56
CA GLU A 13 14.64 -4.74 -3.15
C GLU A 13 15.31 -5.17 -1.83
N THR A 14 16.55 -4.74 -1.64
CA THR A 14 17.34 -5.05 -0.44
C THR A 14 17.15 -4.04 0.69
N SER A 15 16.28 -3.03 0.52
CA SER A 15 16.04 -2.03 1.55
C SER A 15 15.43 -2.62 2.80
N THR A 16 15.87 -2.10 3.94
CA THR A 16 15.31 -2.37 5.27
C THR A 16 14.89 -1.07 5.93
N CYS A 17 14.03 -1.17 6.93
CA CYS A 17 13.61 -0.03 7.72
C CYS A 17 14.70 0.36 8.74
N ASN A 18 14.99 1.65 8.89
CA ASN A 18 16.02 2.14 9.81
C ASN A 18 15.50 2.28 11.25
N VAL A 19 14.95 1.20 11.81
CA VAL A 19 14.42 1.14 13.17
C VAL A 19 15.14 0.06 13.96
N ILE A 20 15.74 0.44 15.09
CA ILE A 20 16.37 -0.51 16.02
C ILE A 20 15.26 -1.19 16.85
N PRO A 21 15.16 -2.53 16.89
CA PRO A 21 14.05 -3.21 17.55
C PRO A 21 13.83 -2.86 19.03
N ASN A 22 14.92 -2.77 19.80
CA ASN A 22 14.87 -2.46 21.24
C ASN A 22 14.79 -0.96 21.57
N SER A 23 14.72 -0.09 20.55
CA SER A 23 14.55 1.35 20.76
C SER A 23 13.14 1.68 21.28
N ILE A 24 12.95 2.90 21.80
CA ILE A 24 11.63 3.42 22.19
C ILE A 24 10.65 3.32 21.00
N HIS A 25 11.10 3.68 19.81
CA HIS A 25 10.31 3.62 18.59
C HIS A 25 9.96 2.18 18.18
N GLY A 26 10.92 1.26 18.27
CA GLY A 26 10.68 -0.16 17.98
C GLY A 26 9.66 -0.79 18.94
N ARG A 27 9.77 -0.48 20.24
CA ARG A 27 8.78 -0.90 21.24
C ARG A 27 7.39 -0.30 21.00
N PHE A 28 7.32 0.96 20.57
CA PHE A 28 6.06 1.59 20.17
C PHE A 28 5.41 0.82 19.01
N LEU A 29 6.16 0.53 17.94
CA LEU A 29 5.65 -0.26 16.83
C LEU A 29 5.20 -1.66 17.29
N ARG A 30 5.94 -2.31 18.19
CA ARG A 30 5.55 -3.61 18.75
C ARG A 30 4.18 -3.61 19.43
N GLN A 31 3.80 -2.51 20.07
CA GLN A 31 2.52 -2.39 20.78
C GLN A 31 1.34 -2.16 19.84
N VAL A 32 1.58 -1.61 18.65
CA VAL A 32 0.53 -1.42 17.64
C VAL A 32 0.00 -2.78 17.19
N SER A 33 -1.33 -2.91 17.09
CA SER A 33 -1.99 -4.15 16.62
C SER A 33 -2.51 -4.03 15.19
N LEU A 34 -2.81 -2.81 14.74
CA LEU A 34 -3.37 -2.50 13.43
C LEU A 34 -2.62 -1.32 12.80
N TYR A 35 -2.20 -1.48 11.55
CA TYR A 35 -1.65 -0.42 10.73
C TYR A 35 -2.61 -0.10 9.58
N LEU A 36 -2.98 1.17 9.46
CA LEU A 36 -3.80 1.70 8.39
C LEU A 36 -2.91 2.36 7.34
N LEU A 37 -2.91 1.81 6.13
CA LEU A 37 -2.18 2.34 4.99
C LEU A 37 -3.17 2.91 3.99
N ASP A 38 -3.35 4.23 4.04
CA ASP A 38 -4.16 4.94 3.03
C ASP A 38 -3.38 5.14 1.73
N GLU A 39 -4.09 5.19 0.61
CA GLU A 39 -3.55 5.24 -0.75
C GLU A 39 -2.44 4.20 -1.02
N ALA A 40 -2.68 2.97 -0.53
CA ALA A 40 -1.69 1.90 -0.51
C ALA A 40 -1.16 1.54 -1.91
N PHE A 41 -1.92 1.75 -2.97
CA PHE A 41 -1.50 1.46 -4.35
C PHE A 41 -0.30 2.32 -4.82
N MET A 42 -0.01 3.45 -4.16
CA MET A 42 1.20 4.25 -4.43
C MET A 42 2.46 3.66 -3.77
N ILE A 43 2.29 2.68 -2.87
CA ILE A 43 3.37 2.06 -2.11
C ILE A 43 4.07 1.02 -3.00
N PRO A 44 5.38 1.16 -3.25
CA PRO A 44 6.11 0.15 -4.01
C PRO A 44 6.21 -1.15 -3.20
N LYS A 45 6.16 -2.30 -3.87
CA LYS A 45 6.19 -3.64 -3.24
C LYS A 45 7.34 -3.83 -2.26
N TYR A 46 8.50 -3.23 -2.55
CA TYR A 46 9.69 -3.34 -1.71
C TYR A 46 9.55 -2.59 -0.38
N ALA A 47 8.73 -1.53 -0.32
CA ALA A 47 8.41 -0.89 0.95
C ALA A 47 7.64 -1.85 1.86
N LEU A 48 6.71 -2.61 1.28
CA LEU A 48 5.94 -3.60 2.02
C LEU A 48 6.84 -4.72 2.57
N SER A 49 7.77 -5.22 1.75
CA SER A 49 8.76 -6.21 2.19
C SER A 49 9.68 -5.69 3.29
N ALA A 50 10.10 -4.42 3.22
CA ALA A 50 10.91 -3.80 4.26
C ALA A 50 10.14 -3.62 5.58
N ILE A 51 8.84 -3.30 5.51
CA ILE A 51 7.95 -3.20 6.67
C ILE A 51 7.71 -4.58 7.28
N ASP A 52 7.44 -5.60 6.46
CA ASP A 52 7.24 -6.98 6.91
C ASP A 52 8.43 -7.48 7.74
N LYS A 53 9.64 -7.42 7.17
CA LYS A 53 10.89 -7.79 7.86
C LYS A 53 11.06 -7.07 9.19
N LEU A 54 10.84 -5.75 9.21
CA LEU A 54 10.94 -4.97 10.43
C LEU A 54 9.96 -5.46 11.52
N LEU A 55 8.70 -5.70 11.14
CA LEU A 55 7.68 -6.10 12.10
C LEU A 55 7.92 -7.53 12.61
N GLN A 56 8.43 -8.42 11.76
CA GLN A 56 8.88 -9.75 12.18
C GLN A 56 10.00 -9.65 13.22
N ASP A 57 11.01 -8.81 12.97
CA ASP A 57 12.14 -8.58 13.89
C ASP A 57 11.68 -7.98 15.23
N ILE A 58 10.86 -6.93 15.19
CA ILE A 58 10.38 -6.23 16.38
C ILE A 58 9.47 -7.12 17.23
N CYS A 59 8.65 -7.96 16.59
CA CYS A 59 7.71 -8.83 17.27
C CYS A 59 8.33 -10.18 17.66
N ASN A 60 9.53 -10.48 17.16
CA ASN A 60 10.16 -11.81 17.23
C ASN A 60 9.18 -12.91 16.76
N ASN A 61 8.57 -12.68 15.60
CA ASN A 61 7.51 -13.50 15.05
C ASN A 61 7.61 -13.57 13.52
N ASN A 62 7.77 -14.77 12.96
CA ASN A 62 7.96 -14.97 11.52
C ASN A 62 6.65 -15.01 10.72
N PHE A 63 5.49 -14.83 11.36
CA PHE A 63 4.24 -14.63 10.63
C PHE A 63 4.30 -13.32 9.81
N PRO A 64 3.61 -13.24 8.66
CA PRO A 64 3.53 -11.99 7.88
C PRO A 64 3.22 -10.78 8.76
N PHE A 65 4.00 -9.72 8.58
CA PHE A 65 4.01 -8.49 9.34
C PHE A 65 4.19 -8.68 10.85
N GLY A 66 4.93 -9.70 11.28
CA GLY A 66 5.08 -10.02 12.71
C GLY A 66 3.79 -10.45 13.39
N GLY A 67 2.79 -10.91 12.62
CA GLY A 67 1.43 -11.20 13.08
C GLY A 67 0.57 -9.96 13.31
N LYS A 68 0.97 -8.80 12.79
CA LYS A 68 0.19 -7.56 12.86
C LYS A 68 -0.82 -7.48 11.74
N VAL A 69 -1.93 -6.78 11.98
CA VAL A 69 -2.93 -6.53 10.94
C VAL A 69 -2.52 -5.30 10.13
N ILE A 70 -2.46 -5.45 8.81
CA ILE A 70 -2.29 -4.36 7.86
C ILE A 70 -3.60 -4.17 7.10
N LEU A 71 -4.25 -3.04 7.27
CA LEU A 71 -5.41 -2.66 6.48
C LEU A 71 -4.98 -1.60 5.46
N MET A 72 -5.14 -1.96 4.18
CA MET A 72 -4.78 -1.12 3.04
C MET A 72 -6.05 -0.51 2.43
N GLY A 73 -6.09 0.82 2.39
CA GLY A 73 -7.12 1.59 1.70
C GLY A 73 -6.60 2.13 0.37
N GLY A 74 -7.50 2.33 -0.57
CA GLY A 74 -7.20 3.00 -1.84
C GLY A 74 -7.96 2.46 -3.04
N ASP A 75 -7.75 3.09 -4.19
CA ASP A 75 -8.34 2.76 -5.48
C ASP A 75 -7.27 2.61 -6.57
N PHE A 76 -7.11 1.39 -7.09
CA PHE A 76 -6.16 1.08 -8.18
C PHE A 76 -6.46 1.79 -9.49
N ARG A 77 -7.61 2.45 -9.63
CA ARG A 77 -7.97 3.27 -10.80
C ARG A 77 -7.34 4.66 -10.78
N GLN A 78 -6.69 5.06 -9.68
CA GLN A 78 -6.09 6.38 -9.53
C GLN A 78 -4.68 6.44 -10.11
N THR A 79 -3.66 6.20 -9.29
CA THR A 79 -2.25 6.36 -9.68
C THR A 79 -1.45 5.10 -9.35
N LEU A 80 -0.33 4.89 -10.04
CA LEU A 80 0.61 3.80 -9.75
C LEU A 80 1.78 4.33 -8.90
N PRO A 81 2.63 3.46 -8.31
CA PRO A 81 3.82 3.91 -7.61
C PRO A 81 4.72 4.75 -8.53
N VAL A 82 5.32 5.81 -7.97
CA VAL A 82 6.21 6.69 -8.71
C VAL A 82 7.62 6.12 -8.76
N LEU A 83 8.07 5.70 -9.94
CA LEU A 83 9.44 5.25 -10.17
C LEU A 83 10.20 6.27 -11.04
N ARG A 84 11.22 6.92 -10.47
CA ARG A 84 12.02 7.91 -11.21
C ARG A 84 12.73 7.26 -12.38
N ARG A 85 12.46 7.75 -13.61
CA ARG A 85 13.01 7.22 -14.87
C ARG A 85 12.66 5.75 -15.12
N GLY A 86 11.61 5.24 -14.45
CA GLY A 86 11.15 3.88 -14.61
C GLY A 86 10.43 3.65 -15.94
N ARG A 87 10.67 2.50 -16.55
CA ARG A 87 9.91 2.01 -17.71
C ARG A 87 8.51 1.56 -17.25
N PRO A 88 7.50 1.55 -18.14
CA PRO A 88 6.15 1.09 -17.77
C PRO A 88 6.12 -0.30 -17.12
N ALA A 89 6.92 -1.24 -17.63
CA ALA A 89 7.04 -2.58 -17.05
C ALA A 89 7.57 -2.55 -15.61
N GLU A 90 8.58 -1.73 -15.32
CA GLU A 90 9.16 -1.58 -13.98
C GLU A 90 8.16 -0.94 -13.01
N VAL A 91 7.36 0.03 -13.47
CA VAL A 91 6.28 0.62 -12.68
C VAL A 91 5.24 -0.43 -12.30
N ILE A 92 4.80 -1.25 -13.27
CA ILE A 92 3.86 -2.35 -13.01
C ILE A 92 4.47 -3.34 -12.03
N GLU A 93 5.72 -3.74 -12.25
CA GLU A 93 6.42 -4.70 -11.40
C GLU A 93 6.60 -4.19 -9.96
N SER A 94 6.69 -2.87 -9.77
CA SER A 94 6.77 -2.23 -8.47
C SER A 94 5.43 -2.18 -7.72
N CYS A 95 4.30 -2.46 -8.38
CA CYS A 95 2.98 -2.37 -7.76
C CYS A 95 2.78 -3.41 -6.65
N LEU A 96 1.94 -3.07 -5.66
CA LEU A 96 1.58 -3.98 -4.57
C LEU A 96 1.06 -5.34 -5.04
N LYS A 97 0.32 -5.38 -6.16
CA LYS A 97 -0.22 -6.63 -6.73
C LYS A 97 0.88 -7.60 -7.19
N CYS A 98 2.08 -7.10 -7.44
CA CYS A 98 3.26 -7.89 -7.80
C CYS A 98 4.12 -8.25 -6.57
N SER A 99 3.67 -7.91 -5.35
CA SER A 99 4.33 -8.33 -4.10
C SER A 99 3.94 -9.77 -3.75
N GLU A 100 4.87 -10.54 -3.21
CA GLU A 100 4.58 -11.86 -2.64
C GLU A 100 3.54 -11.80 -1.53
N HIS A 101 3.45 -10.69 -0.80
CA HIS A 101 2.47 -10.48 0.27
C HIS A 101 1.03 -10.41 -0.25
N TRP A 102 0.84 -10.13 -1.54
CA TRP A 102 -0.48 -10.00 -2.13
C TRP A 102 -1.31 -11.27 -2.00
N GLN A 103 -0.66 -12.44 -1.95
CA GLN A 103 -1.31 -13.73 -1.73
C GLN A 103 -2.07 -13.82 -0.39
N TYR A 104 -1.67 -13.03 0.61
CA TYR A 104 -2.29 -12.99 1.94
C TYR A 104 -3.42 -11.94 2.04
N VAL A 105 -3.64 -11.15 1.00
CA VAL A 105 -4.59 -10.03 1.05
C VAL A 105 -6.02 -10.51 0.85
N GLN A 106 -6.85 -10.29 1.88
CA GLN A 106 -8.30 -10.37 1.74
C GLN A 106 -8.84 -9.06 1.18
N ARG A 107 -9.67 -9.14 0.14
CA ARG A 107 -10.21 -7.97 -0.56
C ARG A 107 -11.63 -7.65 -0.08
N PHE A 108 -11.86 -6.38 0.22
CA PHE A 108 -13.17 -5.81 0.51
C PHE A 108 -13.40 -4.62 -0.42
N SER A 109 -14.65 -4.41 -0.83
CA SER A 109 -15.03 -3.34 -1.75
C SER A 109 -16.07 -2.44 -1.10
N LEU A 110 -15.83 -1.13 -1.12
CA LEU A 110 -16.85 -0.14 -0.80
C LEU A 110 -17.71 0.07 -2.06
N THR A 111 -19.03 0.00 -1.91
CA THR A 111 -19.98 0.07 -3.02
C THR A 111 -20.78 1.36 -3.06
N VAL A 112 -20.84 2.10 -1.95
CA VAL A 112 -21.60 3.35 -1.84
C VAL A 112 -20.65 4.53 -1.98
N ASN A 113 -20.90 5.37 -2.99
CA ASN A 113 -20.21 6.64 -3.16
C ASN A 113 -20.81 7.67 -2.19
N MET A 114 -20.00 8.14 -1.24
CA MET A 114 -20.43 9.12 -0.24
C MET A 114 -20.05 10.57 -0.61
N ARG A 115 -19.34 10.76 -1.74
CA ARG A 115 -18.82 12.07 -2.17
C ARG A 115 -19.74 12.76 -3.17
N VAL A 116 -20.32 11.99 -4.08
CA VAL A 116 -21.23 12.50 -5.11
C VAL A 116 -22.65 12.49 -4.56
N GLN A 117 -23.42 13.56 -4.79
CA GLN A 117 -24.80 13.61 -4.31
C GLN A 117 -25.67 12.59 -5.06
N ILE A 118 -26.78 12.16 -4.46
CA ILE A 118 -27.69 11.17 -5.06
C ILE A 118 -28.21 11.65 -6.42
N GLU A 119 -28.39 12.96 -6.57
CA GLU A 119 -28.87 13.61 -7.80
C GLU A 119 -27.84 13.62 -8.95
N GLU A 120 -26.57 13.32 -8.65
CA GLU A 120 -25.45 13.35 -9.60
C GLU A 120 -25.01 11.94 -10.02
N GLU A 121 -25.94 10.98 -10.07
CA GLU A 121 -25.64 9.58 -10.39
C GLU A 121 -24.94 9.42 -11.75
N GLU A 122 -25.33 10.21 -12.75
CA GLU A 122 -24.70 10.20 -14.09
C GLU A 122 -23.21 10.57 -14.03
N LEU A 123 -22.87 11.60 -13.23
CA LEU A 123 -21.48 12.01 -13.02
C LEU A 123 -20.69 10.91 -12.30
N SER A 124 -21.28 10.28 -11.28
CA SER A 124 -20.65 9.15 -10.57
C SER A 124 -20.34 8.00 -11.53
N GLN A 125 -21.31 7.61 -12.37
CA GLN A 125 -21.12 6.55 -13.37
C GLN A 125 -20.08 6.93 -14.42
N TRP A 126 -20.06 8.20 -14.84
CA TRP A 126 -19.05 8.71 -15.77
C TRP A 126 -17.64 8.64 -15.18
N LEU A 127 -17.44 9.07 -13.92
CA LEU A 127 -16.16 8.98 -13.21
C LEU A 127 -15.68 7.52 -13.07
N LEU A 128 -16.58 6.58 -12.81
CA LEU A 128 -16.25 5.16 -12.74
C LEU A 128 -15.79 4.60 -14.09
N LYS A 129 -16.43 5.00 -15.19
CA LYS A 129 -16.03 4.62 -16.55
C LYS A 129 -14.67 5.25 -16.92
N LEU A 130 -14.44 6.50 -16.53
CA LEU A 130 -13.18 7.19 -16.73
C LEU A 130 -12.03 6.45 -16.03
N GLY A 131 -12.17 6.19 -14.72
CA GLY A 131 -11.14 5.48 -13.95
C GLY A 131 -10.93 4.03 -14.38
N SER A 132 -11.93 3.40 -14.98
CA SER A 132 -11.81 2.03 -15.50
C SER A 132 -11.27 1.98 -16.95
N GLY A 133 -11.05 3.13 -17.59
CA GLY A 133 -10.60 3.19 -18.98
C GLY A 133 -11.61 2.68 -20.00
N THR A 134 -12.92 2.70 -19.67
CA THR A 134 -13.99 2.17 -20.53
C THR A 134 -14.80 3.26 -21.24
N LEU A 135 -14.35 4.51 -21.18
CA LEU A 135 -14.96 5.57 -21.98
C LEU A 135 -14.66 5.34 -23.47
N PRO A 136 -15.60 5.69 -24.37
CA PRO A 136 -15.37 5.60 -25.81
C PRO A 136 -14.12 6.40 -26.18
N VAL A 137 -13.20 5.76 -26.89
CA VAL A 137 -12.05 6.45 -27.49
C VAL A 137 -12.56 7.19 -28.72
N LYS A 138 -12.20 8.47 -28.84
CA LYS A 138 -12.49 9.26 -30.04
C LYS A 138 -11.69 8.76 -31.24
#